data_AF-A0A527ZW79-F1
#
_entry.id   AF-A0A527ZW79-F1
#
_cell.length_a   1.000
_cell.length_b   1.000
_cell.length_c   1.000
_cell.angle_alpha   90.00
_cell.angle_beta   90.00
_cell.angle_gamma   90.00
#
_symmetry.space_group_name_H-M   'P 1'
#
loop_
_entity.id
_entity.type
_entity.pdbx_description
1 polymer ?
#
loop_
_entity_poly.entity_id
_entity_poly.type
_entity_poly.pdbx_seq_one_letter_code
_entity_poly.pdbx_strand_id
1 'polypeptide(L)'
;MLQDLCDYRDRNDDANQFLAAEVGLSPSSCLRRIRRLKSAGVIDRVVALLNPAKAGRGMKAIVTVELERHGEQHMRRFLELAALEPA
;
A
#
# COMPACT_ATOMS: atom_id res chain seq x y z
N MET A 1 6.39 14.85 -7.79
CA MET A 1 6.87 13.48 -7.48
C MET A 1 5.85 12.66 -6.69
N LEU A 2 5.43 13.06 -5.48
CA LEU A 2 4.35 12.32 -4.77
C LEU A 2 2.94 12.61 -5.33
N GLN A 3 2.71 13.80 -5.92
CA GLN A 3 1.45 14.11 -6.61
C GLN A 3 1.26 13.27 -7.89
N ASP A 4 2.33 12.92 -8.60
CA ASP A 4 2.29 12.07 -9.82
C ASP A 4 1.84 10.62 -9.54
N LEU A 5 1.94 10.17 -8.29
CA LEU A 5 1.50 8.84 -7.85
C LEU A 5 0.00 8.73 -7.65
N CYS A 6 -0.68 9.84 -7.33
CA CYS A 6 -2.14 9.89 -7.31
C CYS A 6 -2.69 9.70 -8.73
N ASP A 7 -2.02 10.29 -9.73
CA ASP A 7 -2.39 10.15 -11.15
C ASP A 7 -2.06 8.76 -11.71
N TYR A 8 -1.06 8.05 -11.16
CA TYR A 8 -0.75 6.67 -11.56
C TYR A 8 -1.90 5.69 -11.28
N ARG A 9 -2.69 5.93 -10.23
CA ARG A 9 -3.85 5.09 -9.89
C ARG A 9 -4.87 5.04 -11.04
N ASP A 10 -5.04 6.15 -11.75
CA ASP A 10 -6.01 6.30 -12.82
C ASP A 10 -5.56 5.71 -14.16
N ARG A 11 -4.25 5.46 -14.37
CA ARG A 11 -3.72 4.82 -15.60
C ARG A 11 -3.71 3.28 -15.58
N ASN A 12 -4.50 2.63 -14.72
CA ASN A 12 -4.58 1.17 -14.69
C ASN A 12 -5.33 0.56 -15.90
N ASP A 13 -5.76 1.36 -16.88
CA ASP A 13 -6.47 0.85 -18.05
C ASP A 13 -5.60 -0.11 -18.89
N ASP A 14 -4.31 0.17 -19.06
CA ASP A 14 -3.38 -0.73 -19.76
C ASP A 14 -3.16 -2.03 -18.97
N ALA A 15 -3.08 -1.94 -17.64
CA ALA A 15 -2.94 -3.10 -16.76
C ALA A 15 -4.21 -3.97 -16.76
N ASN A 16 -5.40 -3.34 -16.76
CA ASN A 16 -6.67 -4.06 -16.84
C ASN A 16 -6.90 -4.66 -18.24
N GLN A 17 -6.47 -3.98 -19.32
CA GLN A 17 -6.52 -4.54 -20.67
C GLN A 17 -5.63 -5.78 -20.79
N PHE A 18 -4.39 -5.71 -20.28
CA PHE A 18 -3.49 -6.85 -20.25
C PHE A 18 -4.06 -8.01 -19.43
N LEU A 19 -4.51 -7.74 -18.20
CA LEU A 19 -5.11 -8.75 -17.33
C LEU A 19 -6.35 -9.37 -17.98
N ALA A 20 -7.19 -8.57 -18.63
CA ALA A 20 -8.38 -9.04 -19.33
C ALA A 20 -8.01 -9.98 -20.49
N ALA A 21 -6.97 -9.67 -21.26
CA ALA A 21 -6.45 -10.55 -22.31
C ALA A 21 -5.92 -11.87 -21.74
N GLU A 22 -5.14 -11.81 -20.66
CA GLU A 22 -4.56 -13.00 -20.00
C GLU A 22 -5.63 -13.97 -19.48
N VAL A 23 -6.72 -13.43 -18.91
CA VAL A 23 -7.82 -14.24 -18.35
C VAL A 23 -8.99 -14.47 -19.32
N GLY A 24 -8.85 -14.07 -20.59
CA GLY A 24 -9.85 -14.28 -21.64
C GLY A 24 -11.17 -13.52 -21.43
N LEU A 25 -11.15 -12.35 -20.80
CA LEU A 25 -12.32 -11.52 -20.54
C LEU A 25 -12.27 -10.22 -21.36
N SER A 26 -13.43 -9.59 -21.56
CA SER A 26 -13.46 -8.20 -22.02
C SER A 26 -12.92 -7.28 -20.91
N PRO A 27 -12.27 -6.14 -21.27
CA PRO A 27 -11.78 -5.18 -20.27
C PRO A 27 -12.86 -4.70 -19.30
N SER A 28 -14.09 -4.51 -19.77
CA SER A 28 -15.24 -4.10 -18.94
C SER A 28 -15.68 -5.17 -17.94
N SER A 29 -15.67 -6.44 -18.34
CA SER A 29 -16.01 -7.58 -17.46
C SER A 29 -14.93 -7.80 -16.39
N CYS A 30 -13.65 -7.70 -16.78
CA CYS A 30 -12.51 -7.81 -15.86
C CYS A 30 -12.56 -6.70 -14.79
N LEU A 31 -12.78 -5.45 -15.21
CA LEU A 31 -12.87 -4.32 -14.30
C LEU A 31 -14.01 -4.47 -13.28
N ARG A 32 -15.18 -4.95 -13.72
CA ARG A 32 -16.32 -5.22 -12.82
C ARG A 32 -15.98 -6.28 -11.77
N ARG A 33 -15.24 -7.32 -12.17
CA ARG A 33 -14.79 -8.37 -11.25
C ARG A 33 -13.79 -7.83 -10.23
N ILE A 34 -12.82 -7.03 -10.66
CA ILE A 34 -11.87 -6.36 -9.77
C ILE A 34 -12.60 -5.46 -8.76
N ARG A 35 -13.57 -4.66 -9.21
CA ARG A 35 -14.39 -3.82 -8.32
C ARG A 35 -15.12 -4.66 -7.27
N ARG A 36 -15.69 -5.82 -7.66
CA ARG A 36 -16.36 -6.74 -6.72
C ARG A 36 -15.38 -7.34 -5.71
N LEU A 37 -14.18 -7.70 -6.14
CA LEU A 37 -13.15 -8.23 -5.25
C LEU A 37 -12.66 -7.17 -4.25
N LYS A 38 -12.53 -5.91 -4.67
CA LYS A 38 -12.26 -4.77 -3.79
C LYS A 38 -13.39 -4.56 -2.78
N SER A 39 -14.64 -4.50 -3.24
CA SER A 39 -15.78 -4.29 -2.33
C SER A 39 -16.02 -5.45 -1.36
N ALA A 40 -15.64 -6.67 -1.74
CA ALA A 40 -15.72 -7.85 -0.87
C ALA A 40 -14.52 -7.98 0.10
N GLY A 41 -13.56 -7.06 0.08
CA GLY A 41 -12.37 -7.11 0.93
C GLY A 41 -11.34 -8.18 0.54
N VAL A 42 -11.52 -8.86 -0.61
CA VAL A 42 -10.53 -9.81 -1.13
C VAL A 42 -9.28 -9.08 -1.62
N ILE A 43 -9.45 -7.88 -2.17
CA ILE A 43 -8.35 -6.97 -2.50
C ILE A 43 -8.35 -5.86 -1.44
N ASP A 44 -7.40 -5.90 -0.52
CA ASP A 44 -7.25 -4.87 0.52
C ASP A 44 -6.87 -3.51 -0.06
N ARG A 45 -5.80 -3.46 -0.87
CA ARG A 45 -5.32 -2.22 -1.50
C ARG A 45 -4.53 -2.46 -2.77
N VAL A 46 -4.48 -1.45 -3.63
CA VAL A 46 -3.58 -1.37 -4.78
C VAL A 46 -2.58 -0.25 -4.49
N VAL A 47 -1.29 -0.58 -4.48
CA VAL A 47 -0.21 0.36 -4.14
C VAL A 47 0.86 0.34 -5.22
N ALA A 48 1.50 1.49 -5.45
CA ALA A 48 2.70 1.57 -6.27
C ALA A 48 3.93 1.30 -5.40
N LEU A 49 4.79 0.39 -5.85
CA LEU A 49 6.07 0.13 -5.19
C LEU A 49 7.13 1.08 -5.75
N LEU A 50 7.67 1.93 -4.89
CA LEU A 50 8.66 2.94 -5.29
C LEU A 50 10.08 2.45 -5.06
N ASN A 51 10.99 2.88 -5.93
CA ASN A 51 12.42 2.76 -5.68
C ASN A 51 12.82 3.73 -4.56
N PRO A 52 13.25 3.25 -3.39
CA PRO A 52 13.54 4.11 -2.23
C PRO A 52 14.71 5.07 -2.49
N ALA A 53 15.74 4.65 -3.24
CA ALA A 53 16.90 5.48 -3.56
C ALA A 53 16.50 6.67 -4.45
N LYS A 54 15.60 6.45 -5.42
CA LYS A 54 15.08 7.52 -6.29
C LYS A 54 14.01 8.38 -5.60
N ALA A 55 13.36 7.86 -4.57
CA ALA A 55 12.32 8.55 -3.82
C ALA A 55 12.86 9.44 -2.68
N GLY A 56 14.18 9.63 -2.58
CA GLY A 56 14.80 10.41 -1.50
C GLY A 56 14.83 9.69 -0.14
N ARG A 57 14.55 8.38 -0.10
CA ARG A 57 14.50 7.54 1.10
C ARG A 57 15.67 6.55 1.09
N GLY A 58 16.88 7.09 1.05
CA GLY A 58 18.12 6.32 0.86
C GLY A 58 18.56 5.47 2.05
N MET A 59 17.99 5.69 3.24
CA MET A 59 18.37 4.99 4.46
C MET A 59 17.15 4.37 5.14
N LYS A 60 17.31 3.13 5.61
CA LYS A 60 16.35 2.45 6.49
C LYS A 60 17.12 1.93 7.70
N ALA A 61 16.54 2.06 8.88
CA ALA A 61 17.08 1.49 10.10
C ALA A 61 16.05 0.53 10.70
N ILE A 62 16.53 -0.56 11.27
CA ILE A 62 15.75 -1.42 12.16
C ILE A 62 16.17 -1.02 13.58
N VAL A 63 15.19 -0.63 14.39
CA VAL A 63 15.44 -0.17 15.77
C VAL A 63 14.82 -1.15 16.73
N THR A 64 15.61 -1.64 17.68
CA THR A 64 15.13 -2.40 18.83
C THR A 64 14.90 -1.43 19.98
N VAL A 65 13.71 -1.48 20.58
CA VAL A 65 13.35 -0.63 21.72
C VAL A 65 13.05 -1.51 22.91
N GLU A 66 13.71 -1.22 24.03
CA GLU A 66 13.44 -1.84 25.33
C GLU A 66 12.80 -0.81 26.25
N LEU A 67 11.65 -1.15 26.83
CA LEU A 67 10.94 -0.27 27.74
C LEU A 67 11.37 -0.57 29.18
N GLU A 68 11.93 0.42 29.87
CA GLU A 68 12.32 0.31 31.29
C GLU A 68 11.13 -0.03 32.21
N ARG A 69 9.93 0.45 31.83
CA ARG A 69 8.69 0.19 32.58
C ARG A 69 7.90 -0.91 31.90
N HIS A 70 7.85 -2.07 32.54
CA HIS A 70 7.03 -3.19 32.08
C HIS A 70 5.54 -2.94 32.41
N GLY A 71 4.66 -3.38 31.50
CA GLY A 71 3.21 -3.29 31.66
C GLY A 71 2.50 -2.93 30.35
N GLU A 72 1.33 -3.51 30.14
CA GLU A 72 0.54 -3.39 28.90
C GLU A 72 0.24 -1.92 28.52
N GLN A 73 -0.01 -1.08 29.52
CA GLN A 73 -0.29 0.35 29.31
C GLN A 73 0.90 1.13 28.74
N HIS A 74 2.13 0.84 29.19
CA HIS A 74 3.34 1.51 28.71
C HIS A 74 3.68 1.07 27.28
N MET A 75 3.49 -0.22 27.00
CA MET A 75 3.63 -0.78 25.64
C MET A 75 2.63 -0.15 24.67
N ARG A 76 1.34 -0.09 25.02
CA ARG A 76 0.30 0.53 24.18
C ARG A 76 0.61 1.99 23.90
N ARG A 77 0.97 2.77 24.93
CA ARG A 77 1.30 4.18 24.79
C ARG A 77 2.49 4.39 23.85
N PHE A 78 3.53 3.55 23.95
CA PHE A 78 4.67 3.62 23.03
C PHE A 78 4.25 3.35 21.59
N LEU A 79 3.47 2.29 21.34
CA LEU A 79 3.01 1.92 20.00
C LEU A 79 2.12 2.99 19.37
N GLU A 80 1.21 3.60 20.15
CA GLU A 80 0.35 4.69 19.67
C GLU A 80 1.17 5.90 19.20
N LEU A 81 2.18 6.30 19.97
CA LEU A 81 3.06 7.41 19.59
C LEU A 81 3.94 7.07 18.38
N ALA A 82 4.54 5.87 18.37
CA ALA A 82 5.39 5.44 17.27
C ALA A 82 4.63 5.33 15.93
N ALA A 83 3.33 4.99 15.96
CA ALA A 83 2.50 4.91 14.76
C ALA A 83 2.11 6.29 14.19
N LEU A 84 2.21 7.36 14.98
CA LEU A 84 1.93 8.73 14.54
C LEU A 84 3.13 9.39 13.87
N GLU A 85 4.34 8.85 14.07
CA GLU A 85 5.54 9.39 13.46
C GLU A 85 5.52 9.18 11.94
N PRO A 86 5.61 10.25 11.13
CA PRO A 86 5.62 10.12 9.69
C PRO A 86 6.93 9.47 9.23
N ALA A 87 6.79 8.29 8.62
CA ALA A 87 7.91 7.53 8.05
C ALA A 87 8.66 8.30 6.97
#